data_AF-A0A4Y2VC15-F1
#
_entry.id   AF-A0A4Y2VC15-F1
#
_cell.length_a   1.000
_cell.length_b   1.000
_cell.length_c   1.000
_cell.angle_alpha   90.00
_cell.angle_beta   90.00
_cell.angle_gamma   90.00
#
_symmetry.space_group_name_H-M   'P 1'
#
loop_
_entity.id
_entity.type
_entity.pdbx_description
1 polymer ?
#
loop_
_entity_poly.entity_id
_entity_poly.type
_entity_poly.pdbx_seq_one_letter_code
_entity_poly.pdbx_strand_id
1 'polypeptide(L)'
;MLGTRLPGYMKIWFTNQRIQSFKLTGHLSVQNVSFVHPSRVCEKTPVCHSCGAIHSGICQVPQKCINCQGDHSATSKGCPLYIKEQNIMELKCRNHLATAEARRIYNQSAKVNYASAVKANAPINDIEGQINGQMEAMLLKMNEKIESVIQTINAKMEQQANMLVEMFERLVESLLQNFTAIIISWVVKLSRHLERRKRSINFAKHLISQCNWMRMLLVRTFGFLFFFSCSSCVFKFFPFPSFGFVFVVVV
;
A
#
# COMPACT_ATOMS: atom_id res chain seq x y z
N MET A 1 -17.26 1.30 8.47
CA MET A 1 -17.61 2.64 8.99
C MET A 1 -18.45 3.36 7.96
N LEU A 2 -19.78 3.26 8.03
CA LEU A 2 -20.70 3.86 7.07
C LEU A 2 -21.01 5.32 7.46
N GLY A 3 -20.53 6.26 6.63
CA GLY A 3 -21.13 7.57 6.30
C GLY A 3 -21.85 8.40 7.36
N THR A 4 -21.12 9.06 8.27
CA THR A 4 -21.69 10.10 9.16
C THR A 4 -21.36 11.54 8.75
N ARG A 5 -20.57 11.74 7.68
CA ARG A 5 -20.15 13.08 7.25
C ARG A 5 -20.60 13.37 5.82
N LEU A 6 -21.40 14.42 5.66
CA LEU A 6 -21.82 14.94 4.36
C LEU A 6 -20.60 15.58 3.67
N PRO A 7 -20.19 15.11 2.47
CA PRO A 7 -19.08 15.70 1.74
C PRO A 7 -19.43 17.14 1.32
N GLY A 8 -18.47 18.06 1.36
CA GLY A 8 -18.73 19.47 1.01
C GLY A 8 -19.03 19.70 -0.48
N TYR A 9 -18.60 18.78 -1.34
CA TYR A 9 -18.79 18.83 -2.80
C TYR A 9 -19.08 17.43 -3.35
N MET A 10 -19.96 17.35 -4.34
CA MET A 10 -20.25 16.14 -5.11
C MET A 10 -20.02 16.43 -6.58
N LYS A 11 -19.22 15.59 -7.23
CA LYS A 11 -19.00 15.68 -8.67
C LYS A 11 -20.21 15.07 -9.38
N ILE A 12 -20.93 15.90 -10.12
CA ILE A 12 -22.05 15.49 -10.97
C ILE A 12 -21.61 15.78 -12.41
N TRP A 13 -21.34 14.71 -13.17
CA TRP A 13 -20.70 14.77 -14.50
C TRP A 13 -19.32 15.47 -14.45
N PHE A 14 -19.18 16.57 -15.21
CA PHE A 14 -17.98 17.38 -15.28
C PHE A 14 -17.99 18.58 -14.32
N THR A 15 -19.04 18.73 -13.49
CA THR A 15 -19.19 19.85 -12.56
C THR A 15 -19.10 19.41 -11.11
N ASN A 16 -18.38 20.18 -10.29
CA ASN A 16 -18.37 20.01 -8.84
C ASN A 16 -19.51 20.84 -8.24
N GLN A 17 -20.51 20.17 -7.69
CA GLN A 17 -21.65 20.81 -7.03
C GLN A 17 -21.39 20.89 -5.54
N ARG A 18 -21.58 22.07 -4.95
CA ARG A 18 -21.49 22.25 -3.50
C ARG A 18 -22.70 21.59 -2.86
N ILE A 19 -22.46 20.64 -1.95
CA ILE A 19 -23.54 20.03 -1.19
C ILE A 19 -23.82 20.92 0.01
N GLN A 20 -25.08 21.35 0.14
CA GLN A 20 -25.57 22.01 1.33
C GLN A 20 -26.46 21.05 2.10
N SER A 21 -26.39 21.10 3.43
CA SER A 21 -27.34 20.38 4.28
C SER A 21 -28.76 20.82 3.95
N PHE A 22 -29.65 19.85 3.75
CA PHE A 22 -31.04 20.11 3.45
C PHE A 22 -31.69 20.89 4.62
N LYS A 23 -32.15 22.12 4.35
CA LYS A 23 -32.87 22.93 5.32
C LYS A 23 -34.31 22.43 5.39
N LEU A 24 -34.59 21.57 6.37
CA LEU A 24 -35.98 21.24 6.69
C LEU A 24 -36.67 22.50 7.21
N THR A 25 -37.86 22.79 6.66
CA THR A 25 -38.73 23.87 7.15
C THR A 25 -39.78 23.26 8.07
N GLY A 26 -40.07 23.93 9.19
CA GLY A 26 -41.13 23.51 10.11
C GLY A 26 -42.46 23.39 9.37
N HIS A 27 -42.98 22.17 9.23
CA HIS A 27 -44.27 21.94 8.60
C HIS A 27 -45.40 22.31 9.57
N LEU A 28 -46.30 23.18 9.11
CA LEU A 28 -47.56 23.46 9.79
C LEU A 28 -48.56 22.37 9.44
N SER A 29 -49.23 21.81 10.45
CA SER A 29 -50.43 20.98 10.22
C SER A 29 -51.52 21.86 9.61
N VAL A 30 -52.08 21.47 8.47
CA VAL A 30 -53.17 22.20 7.79
C VAL A 30 -54.46 22.15 8.60
N GLN A 31 -54.62 21.12 9.44
CA GLN A 31 -55.85 20.91 10.22
C GLN A 31 -55.84 21.74 11.51
N ASN A 32 -54.73 21.77 12.26
CA ASN A 32 -54.65 22.48 13.54
C ASN A 32 -53.76 23.72 13.54
N VAL A 33 -53.10 24.00 12.43
CA VAL A 33 -52.09 25.06 12.30
C VAL A 33 -51.00 24.95 13.39
N SER A 34 -50.75 23.71 13.86
CA SER A 34 -49.78 23.39 14.91
C SER A 34 -48.49 22.85 14.31
N PHE A 35 -47.37 23.14 14.98
CA PHE A 35 -46.02 22.69 14.57
C PHE A 35 -45.62 21.32 15.15
N VAL A 36 -46.51 20.68 15.92
CA VAL A 36 -46.18 19.50 16.73
C VAL A 36 -46.25 18.21 15.91
N HIS A 37 -47.12 18.15 14.91
CA HIS A 37 -47.36 16.96 14.10
C HIS A 37 -47.72 17.34 12.65
N PRO A 38 -47.41 16.48 11.66
CA PRO A 38 -47.83 16.71 10.28
C PRO A 38 -49.34 16.50 10.11
N SER A 39 -49.93 17.15 9.09
CA SER A 39 -51.39 17.11 8.82
C SER A 39 -51.97 15.69 8.71
N ARG A 40 -51.17 14.72 8.28
CA ARG A 40 -51.59 13.31 8.09
C ARG A 40 -51.86 12.57 9.40
N VAL A 41 -51.30 13.06 10.51
CA VAL A 41 -51.42 12.47 11.86
C VAL A 41 -52.37 13.30 12.73
N CYS A 42 -52.98 14.34 12.15
CA CYS A 42 -53.91 15.19 12.84
C CYS A 42 -55.31 14.57 12.81
N GLU A 43 -55.97 14.55 13.97
CA GLU A 43 -57.34 14.04 14.14
C GLU A 43 -58.37 15.18 14.32
N LYS A 44 -57.93 16.43 14.38
CA LYS A 44 -58.81 17.58 14.66
C LYS A 44 -59.32 18.24 13.39
N THR A 45 -60.41 18.99 13.53
CA THR A 45 -61.05 19.72 12.44
C THR A 45 -60.17 20.88 11.94
N PRO A 46 -60.24 21.21 10.63
CA PRO A 46 -59.49 22.32 10.05
C PRO A 46 -59.91 23.67 10.64
N VAL A 47 -58.94 24.41 11.19
CA VAL A 47 -59.13 25.77 11.72
C VAL A 47 -58.55 26.83 10.78
N CYS A 48 -59.10 28.04 10.83
CA CYS A 48 -58.61 29.14 10.01
C CYS A 48 -57.21 29.60 10.45
N HIS A 49 -56.27 29.71 9.50
CA HIS A 49 -54.91 30.21 9.71
C HIS A 49 -54.86 31.67 10.19
N SER A 50 -55.89 32.46 9.90
CA SER A 50 -55.94 33.89 10.17
C SER A 50 -56.48 34.20 11.57
N CYS A 51 -57.54 33.51 12.03
CA CYS A 51 -58.21 33.80 13.31
C CYS A 51 -58.29 32.61 14.27
N GLY A 52 -57.87 31.41 13.86
CA GLY A 52 -57.89 30.20 14.69
C GLY A 52 -59.29 29.61 14.94
N ALA A 53 -60.35 30.22 14.43
CA ALA A 53 -61.73 29.71 14.54
C ALA A 53 -62.09 28.78 13.37
N ILE A 54 -63.06 27.90 13.61
CA ILE A 54 -63.66 27.06 12.55
C ILE A 54 -64.70 27.91 11.82
N HIS A 55 -64.44 28.23 10.57
CA HIS A 55 -65.40 28.89 9.69
C HIS A 55 -65.13 28.53 8.24
N SER A 56 -66.14 28.66 7.39
CA SER A 56 -66.05 28.48 5.94
C SER A 56 -66.13 29.84 5.25
N GLY A 57 -65.27 30.11 4.26
CA GLY A 57 -65.25 31.37 3.50
C GLY A 57 -64.26 32.42 3.99
N ILE A 58 -64.43 33.66 3.51
CA ILE A 58 -63.49 34.78 3.77
C ILE A 58 -63.51 35.14 5.25
N CYS A 59 -62.33 35.13 5.87
CA CYS A 59 -62.17 35.52 7.27
C CYS A 59 -62.24 37.04 7.40
N GLN A 60 -63.27 37.56 8.09
CA GLN A 60 -63.42 38.99 8.39
C GLN A 60 -62.97 39.36 9.82
N VAL A 61 -62.53 38.36 10.60
CA VAL A 61 -62.07 38.54 11.98
C VAL A 61 -60.63 39.06 11.97
N PRO A 62 -60.24 39.97 12.88
CA PRO A 62 -58.85 40.40 13.02
C PRO A 62 -57.90 39.20 13.21
N GLN A 63 -56.69 39.34 12.67
CA GLN A 63 -55.72 38.24 12.69
C GLN A 63 -55.29 37.93 14.12
N LYS A 64 -55.38 36.65 14.49
CA LYS A 64 -54.95 36.15 15.80
C LYS A 64 -54.28 34.80 15.62
N CYS A 65 -53.03 34.71 16.08
CA CYS A 65 -52.23 33.51 15.96
C CYS A 65 -52.70 32.47 16.97
N ILE A 66 -53.14 31.29 16.52
CA ILE A 66 -53.53 30.19 17.43
C ILE A 66 -52.36 29.68 18.29
N ASN A 67 -51.13 29.82 17.80
CA ASN A 67 -49.95 29.29 18.47
C ASN A 67 -49.46 30.23 19.58
N CYS A 68 -49.22 31.52 19.29
CA CYS A 68 -48.65 32.46 20.25
C CYS A 68 -49.63 33.55 20.73
N GLN A 69 -50.88 33.52 20.25
CA GLN A 69 -51.95 34.47 20.58
C GLN A 69 -51.69 35.93 20.20
N GLY A 70 -50.70 36.20 19.34
CA GLY A 70 -50.38 37.55 18.86
C GLY A 70 -51.20 37.98 17.64
N ASP A 71 -51.14 39.28 17.32
CA ASP A 71 -51.88 39.93 16.23
C ASP A 71 -51.26 39.66 14.85
N HIS A 72 -51.21 38.39 14.46
CA HIS A 72 -50.75 37.94 13.14
C HIS A 72 -51.36 36.58 12.78
N SER A 73 -51.39 36.23 11.50
CA SER A 73 -51.74 34.87 11.05
C SER A 73 -50.73 33.85 11.56
N ALA A 74 -51.20 32.64 11.89
CA ALA A 74 -50.36 31.55 12.38
C ALA A 74 -49.32 31.01 11.37
N THR A 75 -49.37 31.44 10.09
CA THR A 75 -48.35 31.18 9.07
C THR A 75 -47.23 32.22 9.02
N SER A 76 -47.33 33.29 9.82
CA SER A 76 -46.34 34.37 9.83
C SER A 76 -44.96 33.88 10.28
N LYS A 77 -43.94 34.18 9.48
CA LYS A 77 -42.53 33.88 9.81
C LYS A 77 -42.01 34.69 11.00
N GLY A 78 -42.71 35.76 11.37
CA GLY A 78 -42.39 36.57 12.56
C GLY A 78 -42.92 35.97 13.86
N CYS A 79 -43.69 34.88 13.82
CA CYS A 79 -44.22 34.26 15.02
C CYS A 79 -43.09 33.70 15.91
N PRO A 80 -43.01 34.05 17.21
CA PRO A 80 -41.96 33.54 18.10
C PRO A 80 -41.91 32.00 18.18
N LEU A 81 -43.06 31.33 18.08
CA LEU A 81 -43.12 29.87 18.08
C LEU A 81 -42.66 29.27 16.75
N TYR A 82 -42.95 29.92 15.63
CA TYR A 82 -42.41 29.52 14.33
C TYR A 82 -40.88 29.59 14.33
N ILE A 83 -40.32 30.72 14.80
CA ILE A 83 -38.87 30.92 14.90
C ILE A 83 -38.24 29.85 15.81
N LYS A 84 -38.87 29.56 16.95
CA LYS A 84 -38.42 28.51 17.86
C LYS A 84 -38.34 27.13 17.18
N GLU A 85 -39.41 26.72 16.49
CA GLU A 85 -39.46 25.42 15.82
C GLU A 85 -38.48 25.35 14.64
N GLN A 86 -38.28 26.45 13.91
CA GLN A 86 -37.28 26.54 12.85
C GLN A 86 -35.86 26.36 13.40
N ASN A 87 -35.53 26.99 14.53
CA ASN A 87 -34.21 26.83 15.17
C ASN A 87 -33.98 25.41 15.67
N ILE A 88 -35.01 24.76 16.25
CA ILE A 88 -34.92 23.36 16.67
C ILE A 88 -34.67 22.44 15.47
N MET A 89 -35.35 22.70 14.35
CA MET A 89 -35.19 21.92 13.13
C MET A 89 -33.81 22.13 12.49
N GLU A 90 -33.28 23.34 12.53
CA GLU A 90 -31.91 23.62 12.09
C GLU A 90 -30.88 22.90 12.97
N LEU A 91 -31.04 22.96 14.30
CA LEU A 91 -30.19 22.25 15.26
C LEU A 91 -30.20 20.74 15.00
N LYS A 92 -31.39 20.18 14.75
CA LYS A 92 -31.58 18.77 14.39
C LYS A 92 -30.79 18.40 13.15
N CYS A 93 -30.90 19.19 12.07
CA CYS A 93 -30.24 18.92 10.80
C CYS A 93 -28.72 19.06 10.90
N ARG A 94 -28.24 20.09 11.61
CA ARG A 94 -26.81 20.39 11.75
C ARG A 94 -26.07 19.32 12.55
N ASN A 95 -26.70 18.81 13.61
CA ASN A 95 -26.08 17.87 14.54
C ASN A 95 -26.53 16.41 14.34
N HIS A 96 -27.33 16.14 13.31
CA HIS A 96 -27.86 14.79 13.01
C HIS A 96 -28.61 14.14 14.18
N LEU A 97 -29.42 14.93 14.89
CA LEU A 97 -30.10 14.50 16.12
C LEU A 97 -31.52 13.99 15.84
N ALA A 98 -32.05 13.21 16.79
CA ALA A 98 -33.49 12.95 16.84
C ALA A 98 -34.25 14.23 17.22
N THR A 99 -35.51 14.37 16.76
CA THR A 99 -36.32 15.58 17.02
C THR A 99 -36.50 15.84 18.53
N ALA A 100 -36.69 14.79 19.33
CA ALA A 100 -36.87 14.90 20.78
C ALA A 100 -35.59 15.41 21.47
N GLU A 101 -34.43 14.95 21.01
CA GLU A 101 -33.13 15.34 21.53
C GLU A 101 -32.78 16.79 21.17
N ALA A 102 -32.99 17.19 19.91
CA ALA A 102 -32.82 18.58 19.48
C ALA A 102 -33.70 19.53 20.31
N ARG A 103 -34.94 19.15 20.61
CA ARG A 103 -35.86 19.91 21.47
C ARG A 103 -35.36 20.01 22.92
N ARG A 104 -34.79 18.92 23.47
CA ARG A 104 -34.19 18.93 24.82
C ARG A 104 -33.02 19.90 24.89
N ILE A 105 -32.07 19.81 23.96
CA ILE A 105 -30.88 20.66 23.91
C ILE A 105 -31.26 22.13 23.74
N TYR A 106 -32.19 22.44 22.83
CA TYR A 106 -32.65 23.81 22.62
C TYR A 106 -33.32 24.40 23.88
N ASN A 107 -34.14 23.62 24.58
CA ASN A 107 -34.78 24.09 25.82
C ASN A 107 -33.81 24.14 27.01
N GLN A 108 -32.76 23.30 27.04
CA GLN A 108 -31.72 23.33 28.08
C GLN A 108 -30.79 24.52 27.91
N SER A 109 -30.34 24.80 26.68
CA SER A 109 -29.52 25.98 26.37
C SER A 109 -30.25 27.29 26.68
N ALA A 110 -31.56 27.35 26.48
CA ALA A 110 -32.39 28.50 26.90
C ALA A 110 -32.57 28.62 28.42
N LYS A 111 -32.27 27.57 29.21
CA LYS A 111 -32.44 27.52 30.67
C LYS A 111 -31.14 27.66 31.46
N VAL A 112 -30.00 27.89 30.80
CA VAL A 112 -28.72 28.10 31.49
C VAL A 112 -28.80 29.43 32.24
N ASN A 113 -29.18 29.37 33.51
CA ASN A 113 -29.13 30.52 34.40
C ASN A 113 -27.70 30.65 34.94
N TYR A 114 -27.24 31.89 35.12
CA TYR A 114 -25.89 32.18 35.61
C TYR A 114 -25.56 31.40 36.89
N ALA A 115 -26.53 31.25 37.79
CA ALA A 115 -26.39 30.49 39.04
C ALA A 115 -26.13 28.98 38.84
N SER A 116 -26.67 28.35 37.79
CA SER A 116 -26.47 26.93 37.48
C SER A 116 -25.11 26.68 36.83
N ALA A 117 -24.62 27.62 36.02
CA ALA A 117 -23.26 27.59 35.50
C ALA A 117 -22.22 27.76 36.63
N VAL A 118 -22.49 28.66 37.59
CA VAL A 118 -21.62 28.85 38.77
C VAL A 118 -21.70 27.67 39.73
N LYS A 119 -22.86 27.02 39.92
CA LYS A 119 -22.95 25.79 40.74
C LYS A 119 -22.29 24.57 40.09
N ALA A 120 -22.30 24.47 38.77
CA ALA A 120 -21.52 23.47 38.05
C ALA A 120 -20.01 23.72 38.17
N ASN A 121 -19.62 24.99 38.38
CA ASN A 121 -18.27 25.43 38.64
C ASN A 121 -18.10 25.78 40.14
N ALA A 122 -18.30 24.80 41.03
CA ALA A 122 -17.84 24.94 42.41
C ALA A 122 -16.34 25.33 42.43
N PRO A 123 -15.84 26.06 43.44
CA PRO A 123 -14.41 26.33 43.54
C PRO A 123 -13.69 25.00 43.71
N ILE A 124 -13.05 24.57 42.62
CA ILE A 124 -12.23 23.38 42.55
C ILE A 124 -11.00 23.71 43.40
N ASN A 125 -10.98 23.25 44.65
CA ASN A 125 -9.80 23.38 45.54
C ASN A 125 -8.61 22.53 45.06
N ASP A 126 -8.72 21.86 43.91
CA ASP A 126 -7.78 20.88 43.36
C ASP A 126 -7.45 21.15 41.87
N ILE A 127 -7.51 22.42 41.43
CA ILE A 127 -7.08 22.80 40.07
C ILE A 127 -5.60 22.47 39.88
N GLU A 128 -4.81 22.70 40.92
CA GLU A 128 -3.38 22.46 40.92
C GLU A 128 -3.06 20.96 40.82
N GLY A 129 -3.73 20.10 41.59
CA GLY A 129 -3.53 18.65 41.52
C GLY A 129 -4.00 18.06 40.19
N GLN A 130 -5.13 18.53 39.66
CA GLN A 130 -5.64 18.07 38.37
C GLN A 130 -4.72 18.49 37.20
N ILE A 131 -4.21 19.73 37.20
CA ILE A 131 -3.25 20.21 36.19
C ILE A 131 -1.93 19.46 36.31
N ASN A 132 -1.41 19.26 37.52
CA ASN A 132 -0.16 18.53 37.74
C ASN A 132 -0.28 17.07 37.29
N GLY A 133 -1.37 16.38 37.63
CA GLY A 133 -1.61 15.02 37.15
C GLY A 133 -1.80 14.93 35.64
N GLN A 134 -2.46 15.91 35.00
CA GLN A 134 -2.56 15.98 33.55
C GLN A 134 -1.20 16.24 32.88
N MET A 135 -0.36 17.08 33.49
CA MET A 135 0.98 17.37 33.00
C MET A 135 1.91 16.16 33.14
N GLU A 136 1.87 15.45 34.27
CA GLU A 136 2.61 14.19 34.47
C GLU A 136 2.17 13.11 33.49
N ALA A 137 0.86 12.92 33.28
CA ALA A 137 0.34 11.97 32.30
C ALA A 137 0.75 12.35 30.86
N MET A 138 0.81 13.64 30.55
CA MET A 138 1.28 14.12 29.25
C MET A 138 2.78 13.84 29.07
N LEU A 139 3.60 14.10 30.09
CA LEU A 139 5.03 13.83 30.08
C LEU A 139 5.32 12.34 29.91
N LEU A 140 4.61 11.47 30.64
CA LEU A 140 4.75 10.03 30.54
C LEU A 140 4.44 9.54 29.12
N LYS A 141 3.32 10.00 28.55
CA LYS A 141 2.91 9.66 27.18
C LYS A 141 3.87 10.20 26.13
N MET A 142 4.52 11.33 26.40
CA MET A 142 5.57 11.87 25.52
C MET A 142 6.83 11.02 25.59
N ASN A 143 7.21 10.54 26.79
CA ASN A 143 8.35 9.65 26.98
C ASN A 143 8.14 8.30 26.28
N GLU A 144 6.96 7.67 26.43
CA GLU A 144 6.60 6.44 25.71
C GLU A 144 6.71 6.60 24.19
N LYS A 145 6.27 7.76 23.66
CA LYS A 145 6.40 8.06 22.22
C LYS A 145 7.86 8.21 21.80
N ILE A 146 8.71 8.84 22.63
CA ILE A 146 10.14 8.98 22.35
C ILE A 146 10.79 7.60 22.29
N GLU A 147 10.51 6.74 23.27
CA GLU A 147 11.02 5.36 23.29
C GLU A 147 10.55 4.55 22.08
N SER A 148 9.28 4.66 21.71
CA SER A 148 8.74 4.01 20.50
C SER A 148 9.43 4.48 19.21
N VAL A 149 9.73 5.77 19.10
CA VAL A 149 10.47 6.33 17.96
C VAL A 149 11.90 5.78 17.92
N ILE A 150 12.60 5.74 19.06
CA ILE A 150 13.96 5.20 19.16
C ILE A 150 13.98 3.72 18.74
N GLN A 151 13.04 2.91 19.23
CA GLN A 151 12.92 1.50 18.85
C GLN A 151 12.68 1.34 17.34
N THR A 152 11.82 2.17 16.76
CA THR A 152 11.53 2.14 15.32
C THR A 152 12.76 2.48 14.48
N ILE A 153 13.55 3.48 14.91
CA ILE A 153 14.78 3.86 14.23
C ILE A 153 15.80 2.72 14.31
N ASN A 154 16.02 2.14 15.49
CA ASN A 154 16.96 1.03 15.67
C ASN A 154 16.59 -0.17 14.80
N ALA A 155 15.31 -0.56 14.78
CA ALA A 155 14.84 -1.66 13.93
C ALA A 155 15.04 -1.37 12.43
N LYS A 156 14.80 -0.14 11.98
CA LYS A 156 15.06 0.25 10.58
C LYS A 156 16.55 0.25 10.24
N MET A 157 17.40 0.70 11.15
CA MET A 157 18.85 0.69 10.97
C MET A 157 19.37 -0.75 10.84
N GLU A 158 18.90 -1.65 11.69
CA GLU A 158 19.25 -3.07 11.65
C GLU A 158 18.75 -3.73 10.36
N GLN A 159 17.51 -3.43 9.94
CA GLN A 159 16.97 -3.93 8.68
C GLN A 159 17.79 -3.46 7.46
N GLN A 160 18.25 -2.21 7.46
CA GLN A 160 19.12 -1.69 6.40
C GLN A 160 20.49 -2.38 6.40
N ALA A 161 21.08 -2.60 7.58
CA ALA A 161 22.34 -3.32 7.71
C ALA A 161 22.22 -4.76 7.18
N ASN A 162 21.16 -5.46 7.54
CA ASN A 162 20.90 -6.83 7.07
C ASN A 162 20.70 -6.90 5.56
N MET A 163 19.97 -5.94 4.97
CA MET A 163 19.80 -5.85 3.51
C MET A 163 21.13 -5.64 2.78
N LEU A 164 22.03 -4.82 3.34
CA LEU A 164 23.37 -4.62 2.79
C LEU A 164 24.21 -5.90 2.89
N VAL A 165 24.19 -6.57 4.04
CA VAL A 165 24.91 -7.83 4.25
C VAL A 165 24.41 -8.90 3.26
N GLU A 166 23.10 -9.08 3.11
CA GLU A 166 22.52 -10.00 2.13
C GLU A 166 22.92 -9.66 0.69
N MET A 167 22.96 -8.37 0.34
CA MET A 167 23.41 -7.93 -0.97
C MET A 167 24.89 -8.29 -1.21
N PHE A 168 25.74 -8.14 -0.19
CA PHE A 168 27.14 -8.54 -0.25
C PHE A 168 27.30 -10.05 -0.36
N GLU A 169 26.58 -10.84 0.43
CA GLU A 169 26.62 -12.31 0.38
C GLU A 169 26.27 -12.82 -1.03
N ARG A 170 25.18 -12.32 -1.63
CA ARG A 170 24.78 -12.68 -3.00
C ARG A 170 25.84 -12.32 -4.04
N LEU A 171 26.53 -11.19 -3.86
CA LEU A 171 27.57 -10.75 -4.78
C LEU A 171 28.80 -11.66 -4.67
N VAL A 172 29.20 -12.02 -3.44
CA VAL A 172 30.29 -12.98 -3.20
C VAL A 172 29.95 -14.36 -3.75
N GLU A 173 28.73 -14.85 -3.54
CA GLU A 173 28.27 -16.12 -4.11
C GLU A 173 28.33 -16.12 -5.64
N SER A 174 27.86 -15.04 -6.28
CA SER A 174 27.92 -14.91 -7.74
C SER A 174 29.36 -14.91 -8.26
N LEU A 175 30.26 -14.19 -7.59
CA LEU A 175 31.69 -14.21 -7.93
C LEU A 175 32.28 -15.60 -7.77
N LEU A 176 32.00 -16.28 -6.65
CA LEU A 176 32.50 -17.62 -6.37
C LEU A 176 32.00 -18.64 -7.41
N GLN A 177 30.73 -18.54 -7.82
CA GLN A 177 30.15 -19.36 -8.89
C GLN A 177 30.84 -19.10 -10.25
N ASN A 178 31.12 -17.84 -10.59
CA ASN A 178 31.85 -17.52 -11.82
C ASN A 178 33.28 -18.06 -11.79
N PHE A 179 34.00 -17.91 -10.68
CA PHE A 179 35.35 -18.44 -10.55
C PHE A 179 35.38 -19.97 -10.62
N THR A 180 34.46 -20.66 -9.94
CA THR A 180 34.38 -22.12 -10.00
C THR A 180 34.04 -22.62 -11.41
N ALA A 181 33.14 -21.96 -12.13
CA ALA A 181 32.85 -22.29 -13.53
C ALA A 181 34.10 -22.16 -14.43
N ILE A 182 34.89 -21.10 -14.25
CA ILE A 182 36.14 -20.89 -14.99
C ILE A 182 37.16 -21.99 -14.66
N ILE A 183 37.34 -22.31 -13.38
CA ILE A 183 38.27 -23.35 -12.92
C ILE A 183 37.87 -24.71 -13.49
N ILE A 184 36.58 -25.09 -13.39
CA ILE A 184 36.07 -26.35 -13.93
C ILE A 184 36.32 -26.43 -15.45
N SER A 185 36.02 -25.35 -16.18
CA SER A 185 36.27 -25.28 -17.63
C SER A 185 37.76 -25.50 -17.96
N TRP A 186 38.65 -24.84 -17.22
CA TRP A 186 40.09 -25.02 -17.34
C TRP A 186 40.55 -26.45 -17.03
N VAL A 187 40.10 -27.04 -15.92
CA VAL A 187 40.43 -28.41 -15.52
C VAL A 187 39.95 -29.42 -16.57
N VAL A 188 38.73 -29.28 -17.08
CA VAL A 188 38.20 -30.14 -18.15
C VAL A 188 38.99 -29.99 -19.44
N LYS A 189 39.43 -28.77 -19.78
CA LYS A 189 40.27 -28.52 -20.96
C LYS A 189 41.67 -29.12 -20.81
N LEU A 190 42.27 -28.98 -19.63
CA LEU A 190 43.58 -29.55 -19.30
C LEU A 190 43.55 -31.07 -19.30
N SER A 191 42.52 -31.68 -18.68
CA SER A 191 42.31 -33.13 -18.69
C SER A 191 42.20 -33.67 -20.11
N ARG A 192 41.36 -33.05 -20.97
CA ARG A 192 41.27 -33.42 -22.40
C ARG A 192 42.60 -33.28 -23.13
N HIS A 193 43.40 -32.26 -22.82
CA HIS A 193 44.71 -32.06 -23.44
C HIS A 193 45.70 -33.15 -23.03
N LEU A 194 45.75 -33.51 -21.74
CA LEU A 194 46.57 -34.60 -21.22
C LEU A 194 46.16 -35.95 -21.81
N GLU A 195 44.85 -36.21 -21.93
CA GLU A 195 44.30 -37.42 -22.56
C GLU A 195 44.75 -37.56 -24.02
N ARG A 196 44.71 -36.47 -24.79
CA ARG A 196 45.18 -36.43 -26.20
C ARG A 196 46.69 -36.66 -26.27
N ARG A 197 47.47 -36.02 -25.40
CA ARG A 197 48.93 -36.19 -25.35
C ARG A 197 49.30 -37.64 -25.02
N LYS A 198 48.60 -38.27 -24.07
CA LYS A 198 48.78 -39.68 -23.71
C LYS A 198 48.48 -40.62 -24.89
N ARG A 199 47.38 -40.37 -25.63
CA ARG A 199 47.04 -41.12 -26.86
C ARG A 199 48.11 -40.95 -27.95
N SER A 200 48.61 -39.73 -28.17
CA SER A 200 49.66 -39.46 -29.15
C SER A 200 50.98 -40.17 -28.82
N ILE A 201 51.38 -40.16 -27.54
CA ILE A 201 52.56 -40.90 -27.06
C ILE A 201 52.39 -42.42 -27.26
N ASN A 202 51.21 -42.96 -26.92
CA ASN A 202 50.93 -44.38 -27.10
C ASN A 202 50.93 -44.80 -28.57
N PHE A 203 50.41 -43.95 -29.46
CA PHE A 203 50.45 -44.16 -30.91
C PHE A 203 51.88 -44.16 -31.45
N ALA A 204 52.71 -43.20 -31.02
CA ALA A 204 54.13 -43.15 -31.38
C ALA A 204 54.88 -44.42 -30.91
N LYS A 205 54.62 -44.89 -29.68
CA LYS A 205 55.19 -46.15 -29.17
C LYS A 205 54.77 -47.36 -30.01
N HIS A 206 53.50 -47.43 -30.44
CA HIS A 206 53.01 -48.51 -31.29
C HIS A 206 53.70 -48.51 -32.66
N LEU A 207 53.86 -47.34 -33.28
CA LEU A 207 54.60 -47.20 -34.54
C LEU A 207 56.07 -47.63 -34.42
N ILE A 208 56.76 -47.24 -33.35
CA ILE A 208 58.14 -47.66 -33.08
C ILE A 208 58.21 -49.19 -32.94
N SER A 209 57.26 -49.81 -32.25
CA SER A 209 57.19 -51.27 -32.10
C SER A 209 56.95 -51.98 -33.45
N GLN A 210 56.06 -51.45 -34.30
CA GLN A 210 55.79 -51.96 -35.64
C GLN A 210 57.05 -51.88 -36.53
N CYS A 211 57.77 -50.74 -36.50
CA CYS A 211 59.03 -50.58 -37.22
C CYS A 211 60.10 -51.58 -36.77
N ASN A 212 60.25 -51.79 -35.46
CA ASN A 212 61.20 -52.77 -34.92
C ASN A 212 60.85 -54.21 -35.33
N TRP A 213 59.56 -54.56 -35.36
CA TRP A 213 59.08 -55.87 -35.80
C TRP A 213 59.32 -56.10 -37.30
N MET A 214 59.01 -55.11 -38.16
CA MET A 214 59.35 -55.16 -39.58
C MET A 214 60.85 -55.29 -39.82
N ARG A 215 61.68 -54.56 -39.06
CA ARG A 215 63.15 -54.67 -39.14
C ARG A 215 63.63 -56.09 -38.81
N MET A 216 63.09 -56.70 -37.76
CA MET A 216 63.40 -58.09 -37.40
C MET A 216 62.98 -59.08 -38.50
N LEU A 217 61.81 -58.89 -39.11
CA LEU A 217 61.31 -59.74 -40.19
C LEU A 217 62.22 -59.64 -41.44
N LEU A 218 62.66 -58.43 -41.80
CA LEU A 218 63.56 -58.19 -42.93
C LEU A 218 64.96 -58.78 -42.72
N VAL A 219 65.53 -58.64 -41.51
CA VAL A 219 66.81 -59.27 -41.17
C VAL A 219 66.73 -60.79 -41.27
N ARG A 220 65.60 -61.37 -40.83
CA ARG A 220 65.38 -62.83 -40.81
C ARG A 220 65.08 -63.42 -42.20
N THR A 221 64.61 -62.61 -43.14
CA THR A 221 64.28 -63.04 -44.52
C THR A 221 65.41 -62.78 -45.51
N PHE A 222 66.17 -61.70 -45.35
CA PHE A 222 67.19 -61.27 -46.32
C PHE A 222 68.64 -61.25 -45.79
N GLY A 223 68.90 -61.55 -44.51
CA GLY A 223 70.25 -61.82 -43.99
C GLY A 223 71.20 -60.63 -43.84
N PHE A 224 70.76 -59.37 -44.03
CA PHE A 224 71.60 -58.18 -43.85
C PHE A 224 71.02 -57.21 -42.80
N LEU A 225 71.91 -56.62 -41.99
CA LEU A 225 71.61 -55.59 -40.99
C LEU A 225 71.39 -54.23 -41.66
N PHE A 226 70.14 -53.91 -42.02
CA PHE A 226 69.78 -52.54 -42.41
C PHE A 226 69.56 -51.65 -41.18
N PHE A 227 70.22 -50.48 -41.16
CA PHE A 227 69.94 -49.41 -40.21
C PHE A 227 68.76 -48.57 -40.71
N PHE A 228 67.60 -48.73 -40.07
CA PHE A 228 66.45 -47.86 -40.26
C PHE A 228 66.36 -46.87 -39.11
N SER A 229 66.67 -45.60 -39.38
CA SER A 229 66.26 -44.50 -38.49
C SER A 229 64.87 -44.04 -38.87
N CYS A 230 63.91 -44.27 -37.98
CA CYS A 230 62.54 -43.82 -38.09
C CYS A 230 62.42 -42.46 -37.38
N SER A 231 62.00 -41.43 -38.09
CA SER A 231 61.50 -40.20 -37.44
C SER A 231 60.23 -39.65 -38.07
N SER A 232 59.94 -39.92 -39.35
CA SER A 232 58.60 -39.79 -40.00
C SER A 232 58.72 -40.34 -41.42
N CYS A 233 57.99 -41.41 -41.75
CA CYS A 233 58.24 -42.27 -42.91
C CYS A 233 58.14 -41.57 -44.29
N VAL A 234 59.20 -41.67 -45.12
CA VAL A 234 59.10 -41.65 -46.59
C VAL A 234 59.86 -42.87 -47.12
N PHE A 235 59.13 -43.82 -47.69
CA PHE A 235 59.70 -44.93 -48.44
C PHE A 235 59.33 -44.78 -49.91
N LYS A 236 60.33 -44.73 -50.78
CA LYS A 236 60.13 -44.92 -52.23
C LYS A 236 61.23 -45.85 -52.72
N PHE A 237 60.86 -47.10 -53.01
CA PHE A 237 61.71 -48.09 -53.66
C PHE A 237 61.31 -48.22 -55.12
N PHE A 238 62.29 -48.27 -56.01
CA PHE A 238 62.17 -48.85 -57.35
C PHE A 238 63.36 -49.79 -57.60
N PRO A 239 63.19 -50.84 -58.42
CA PRO A 239 64.11 -51.98 -58.45
C PRO A 239 65.35 -51.72 -59.32
N PHE A 240 66.43 -52.45 -59.00
CA PHE A 240 67.73 -52.60 -59.68
C PHE A 240 67.64 -52.71 -61.22
N PRO A 241 68.71 -52.46 -62.02
CA PRO A 241 70.10 -52.86 -61.71
C PRO A 241 71.25 -51.91 -62.11
N SER A 242 72.44 -52.25 -61.59
CA SER A 242 73.79 -51.86 -62.07
C SER A 242 74.28 -50.42 -61.82
N PHE A 243 75.22 -50.32 -60.87
CA PHE A 243 76.22 -49.26 -60.66
C PHE A 243 75.77 -47.92 -60.04
N GLY A 244 76.45 -47.58 -58.93
CA GLY A 244 76.67 -46.19 -58.48
C GLY A 244 75.83 -45.74 -57.28
N PHE A 245 76.43 -45.71 -56.08
CA PHE A 245 75.83 -45.03 -54.93
C PHE A 245 76.02 -43.52 -55.06
N VAL A 246 74.91 -42.77 -55.11
CA VAL A 246 74.89 -41.32 -54.85
C VAL A 246 73.96 -41.08 -53.67
N PHE A 247 74.50 -40.53 -52.58
CA PHE A 247 73.72 -40.08 -51.44
C PHE A 247 73.31 -38.62 -51.66
N VAL A 248 72.01 -38.34 -51.67
CA VAL A 248 71.49 -36.98 -51.50
C VAL A 248 70.72 -36.93 -50.19
N VAL A 249 71.23 -36.14 -49.26
CA VAL A 249 70.54 -35.73 -48.04
C VAL A 249 69.70 -34.51 -48.40
N VAL A 250 68.38 -34.61 -48.30
CA VAL A 250 67.49 -33.43 -48.26
C VAL A 250 66.91 -33.36 -46.86
N VAL A 251 67.17 -32.22 -46.21
CA VAL A 251 66.64 -31.84 -44.88
C VAL A 251 65.13 -31.72 -44.94
#